data_AF-A9ULL1-F1
#
_entry.id   AF-A9ULL1-F1
#
_cell.length_a   1.000
_cell.length_b   1.000
_cell.length_c   1.000
_cell.angle_alpha   90.00
_cell.angle_beta   90.00
_cell.angle_gamma   90.00
#
_symmetry.space_group_name_H-M   'P 1'
#
loop_
_entity.id
_entity.type
_entity.pdbx_description
1 polymer ?
#
loop_
_entity_poly.entity_id
_entity_poly.type
_entity_poly.pdbx_seq_one_letter_code
_entity_poly.pdbx_strand_id
1 'polypeptide(L)'
;MHPEAKEPDCGFSEVLPRELGSLFSDTYTEESHYAFCGTELRITQHYGANLGVAAPVWDAALFLCGYFEEQKLDFKGKKVIELGAGTGIVGILVSLLGGHVTLTDLPHALSQIQKNVSANVSSNNPPQVCALSWGLDQEKFPQDYDFVLGADIVYLHDTYPLLIQTLQYLCGPQTSIFLSSKMRQEHGTMHFFQDILPQYFASELVKRNKDEEINIYKVTRYQN
;
A
#
# COMPACT_ATOMS: atom_id res chain seq x y z
N MET A 1 13.62 -1.33 73.28
CA MET A 1 12.20 -1.71 73.39
C MET A 1 11.41 -0.78 72.51
N HIS A 2 11.12 -1.23 71.29
CA HIS A 2 10.23 -0.56 70.34
C HIS A 2 8.77 -0.92 70.67
N PRO A 3 7.83 0.02 70.56
CA PRO A 3 6.44 -0.30 70.28
C PRO A 3 6.15 -0.02 68.79
N GLU A 4 5.78 -1.07 68.08
CA GLU A 4 5.11 -1.02 66.79
C GLU A 4 3.68 -0.49 66.99
N ALA A 5 3.23 0.41 66.11
CA ALA A 5 1.82 0.73 65.94
C ALA A 5 1.50 0.77 64.44
N LYS A 6 0.58 -0.13 64.06
CA LYS A 6 0.10 -0.50 62.72
C LYS A 6 -0.45 0.67 61.90
N GLU A 7 -0.05 0.74 60.63
CA GLU A 7 -0.81 1.42 59.58
C GLU A 7 -2.08 0.62 59.22
N PRO A 8 -3.17 1.29 58.78
CA PRO A 8 -4.40 0.61 58.41
C PRO A 8 -4.23 -0.13 57.07
N ASP A 9 -4.48 -1.44 57.12
CA ASP A 9 -4.63 -2.32 55.98
C ASP A 9 -5.88 -1.90 55.18
N CYS A 10 -5.70 -1.00 54.21
CA CYS A 10 -6.75 -0.67 53.24
C CYS A 10 -6.70 -1.72 52.13
N GLY A 11 -7.32 -2.86 52.41
CA GLY A 11 -7.57 -3.91 51.45
C GLY A 11 -8.40 -3.39 50.28
N PHE A 12 -7.75 -3.23 49.13
CA PHE A 12 -8.39 -3.29 47.81
C PHE A 12 -7.55 -4.20 46.91
N SER A 13 -7.37 -5.46 47.34
CA SER A 13 -7.09 -6.55 46.41
C SER A 13 -8.42 -7.18 46.01
N GLU A 14 -8.69 -7.19 44.71
CA GLU A 14 -9.86 -7.79 44.03
C GLU A 14 -11.14 -6.95 44.18
N VAL A 15 -11.73 -6.36 43.13
CA VAL A 15 -12.26 -7.04 41.95
C VAL A 15 -12.15 -6.12 40.74
N LEU A 16 -11.11 -6.29 39.91
CA LEU A 16 -11.22 -5.95 38.49
C LEU A 16 -11.54 -7.26 37.76
N PRO A 17 -12.69 -7.36 37.06
CA PRO A 17 -12.99 -8.54 36.28
C PRO A 17 -11.85 -8.81 35.30
N ARG A 18 -11.35 -10.05 35.27
CA ARG A 18 -10.37 -10.54 34.28
C ARG A 18 -10.90 -10.48 32.83
N GLU A 19 -12.10 -9.97 32.62
CA GLU A 19 -12.79 -9.86 31.33
C GLU A 19 -12.63 -8.48 30.67
N LEU A 20 -11.96 -7.51 31.31
CA LEU A 20 -11.67 -6.22 30.63
C LEU A 20 -10.46 -6.28 29.68
N GLY A 21 -9.76 -7.41 29.62
CA GLY A 21 -8.67 -7.66 28.65
C GLY A 21 -9.15 -8.22 27.31
N SER A 22 -10.42 -8.65 27.21
CA SER A 22 -11.01 -9.24 26.01
C SER A 22 -12.10 -8.39 25.37
N LEU A 23 -12.34 -7.18 25.88
CA LEU A 23 -13.27 -6.23 25.26
C LEU A 23 -12.48 -5.32 24.30
N PHE A 24 -12.63 -5.61 23.00
CA PHE A 24 -12.28 -4.79 21.83
C PHE A 24 -10.86 -4.84 21.29
N SER A 25 -10.55 -5.98 20.67
CA SER A 25 -9.79 -6.02 19.42
C SER A 25 -10.43 -7.11 18.55
N ASP A 26 -11.71 -6.94 18.20
CA ASP A 26 -12.38 -7.84 17.27
C ASP A 26 -11.71 -7.71 15.92
N THR A 27 -10.75 -8.59 15.65
CA THR A 27 -10.17 -8.74 14.33
C THR A 27 -11.13 -9.59 13.51
N TYR A 28 -11.57 -9.09 12.36
CA TYR A 28 -12.40 -9.85 11.44
C TYR A 28 -11.81 -9.78 10.03
N THR A 29 -12.21 -10.73 9.20
CA THR A 29 -11.77 -10.82 7.80
C THR A 29 -12.95 -10.72 6.88
N GLU A 30 -12.79 -9.97 5.80
CA GLU A 30 -13.71 -9.94 4.69
C GLU A 30 -13.00 -10.42 3.44
N GLU A 31 -13.57 -11.39 2.73
CA GLU A 31 -13.08 -11.79 1.42
C GLU A 31 -13.92 -11.10 0.34
N SER A 32 -13.24 -10.46 -0.60
CA SER A 32 -13.87 -9.82 -1.75
C SER A 32 -13.31 -10.40 -3.04
N HIS A 33 -14.17 -10.51 -4.03
CA HIS A 33 -13.84 -11.05 -5.35
C HIS A 33 -13.84 -9.93 -6.38
N TYR A 34 -12.78 -9.87 -7.18
CA TYR A 34 -12.61 -8.89 -8.25
C TYR A 34 -12.25 -9.61 -9.54
N ALA A 35 -12.60 -9.03 -10.68
CA ALA A 35 -12.24 -9.59 -11.99
C ALA A 35 -11.62 -8.51 -12.87
N PHE A 36 -10.41 -8.77 -13.36
CA PHE A 36 -9.68 -7.90 -14.28
C PHE A 36 -8.89 -8.76 -15.26
N CYS A 37 -8.80 -8.32 -16.52
CA CYS A 37 -8.07 -9.01 -17.59
C CYS A 37 -8.47 -10.49 -17.75
N GLY A 38 -9.75 -10.80 -17.55
CA GLY A 38 -10.27 -12.17 -17.58
C GLY A 38 -9.77 -13.08 -16.43
N THR A 39 -9.19 -12.50 -15.38
CA THR A 39 -8.68 -13.21 -14.20
C THR A 39 -9.47 -12.80 -12.96
N GLU A 40 -9.85 -13.78 -12.14
CA GLU A 40 -10.51 -13.54 -10.85
C GLU A 40 -9.46 -13.43 -9.72
N LEU A 41 -9.62 -12.45 -8.84
CA LEU A 41 -8.80 -12.21 -7.67
C LEU A 41 -9.65 -12.33 -6.41
N ARG A 42 -9.19 -13.14 -5.47
CA ARG A 42 -9.76 -13.29 -4.12
C ARG A 42 -8.90 -12.56 -3.12
N ILE A 43 -9.40 -11.45 -2.59
CA ILE A 43 -8.63 -10.58 -1.69
C ILE A 43 -9.25 -10.64 -0.30
N THR A 44 -8.48 -11.17 0.65
CA THR A 44 -8.82 -11.10 2.06
C THR A 44 -8.34 -9.78 2.66
N GLN A 45 -9.27 -9.06 3.29
CA GLN A 45 -9.06 -7.81 4.02
C GLN A 45 -9.14 -8.11 5.51
N HIS A 46 -8.03 -7.93 6.24
CA HIS A 46 -7.94 -8.21 7.67
C HIS A 46 -8.16 -6.92 8.48
N TYR A 47 -9.36 -6.72 9.00
CA TYR A 47 -9.67 -5.58 9.84
C TYR A 47 -9.25 -5.84 11.29
N GLY A 48 -8.63 -4.84 11.91
CA GLY A 48 -8.13 -4.91 13.28
C GLY A 48 -7.23 -3.72 13.61
N ALA A 49 -6.88 -3.57 14.89
CA ALA A 49 -6.13 -2.42 15.39
C ALA A 49 -4.75 -2.23 14.75
N ASN A 50 -4.15 -3.29 14.19
CA ASN A 50 -2.75 -3.27 13.72
C ASN A 50 -2.59 -2.91 12.24
N LEU A 51 -3.60 -3.16 11.39
CA LEU A 51 -3.48 -2.92 9.93
C LEU A 51 -3.98 -1.53 9.53
N GLY A 52 -4.98 -1.00 10.24
CA GLY A 52 -5.54 0.32 9.94
C GLY A 52 -5.86 0.50 8.46
N VAL A 53 -5.29 1.54 7.84
CA VAL A 53 -5.50 1.88 6.42
C VAL A 53 -4.90 0.88 5.44
N ALA A 54 -4.06 -0.07 5.86
CA ALA A 54 -3.54 -1.13 5.01
C ALA A 54 -4.51 -2.32 4.84
N ALA A 55 -5.56 -2.40 5.67
CA ALA A 55 -6.52 -3.50 5.64
C ALA A 55 -7.43 -3.52 4.39
N PRO A 56 -8.10 -2.41 4.00
CA PRO A 56 -9.07 -2.45 2.92
C PRO A 56 -8.43 -2.38 1.53
N VAL A 57 -9.17 -2.85 0.53
CA VAL A 57 -8.92 -2.48 -0.88
C VAL A 57 -9.47 -1.08 -1.11
N TRP A 58 -8.60 -0.14 -1.46
CA TRP A 58 -9.01 1.23 -1.78
C TRP A 58 -9.49 1.37 -3.24
N ASP A 59 -10.48 2.22 -3.48
CA ASP A 59 -11.06 2.44 -4.82
C ASP A 59 -10.01 2.81 -5.87
N ALA A 60 -8.97 3.56 -5.48
CA ALA A 60 -7.88 3.94 -6.37
C ALA A 60 -7.08 2.74 -6.89
N ALA A 61 -6.99 1.65 -6.12
CA ALA A 61 -6.36 0.40 -6.55
C ALA A 61 -7.20 -0.33 -7.61
N LEU A 62 -8.52 -0.38 -7.41
CA LEU A 62 -9.46 -0.94 -8.38
C LEU A 62 -9.46 -0.14 -9.69
N PHE A 63 -9.46 1.19 -9.58
CA PHE A 63 -9.40 2.08 -10.73
C PHE A 63 -8.10 1.90 -11.53
N LEU A 64 -6.97 1.70 -10.84
CA LEU A 64 -5.68 1.41 -11.47
C LEU A 64 -5.67 0.05 -12.18
N CYS A 65 -6.24 -0.99 -11.55
CA CYS A 65 -6.39 -2.31 -12.17
C CYS A 65 -7.23 -2.23 -13.47
N GLY A 66 -8.38 -1.55 -13.41
CA GLY A 66 -9.24 -1.35 -14.58
C GLY A 66 -8.58 -0.53 -15.69
N TYR A 67 -7.71 0.44 -15.33
CA TYR A 67 -6.92 1.17 -16.31
C TYR A 67 -5.91 0.27 -17.03
N PHE A 68 -5.21 -0.63 -16.31
CA PHE A 68 -4.28 -1.57 -16.94
C PHE A 68 -4.98 -2.51 -17.92
N GLU A 69 -6.17 -2.98 -17.58
CA GLU A 69 -7.02 -3.77 -18.48
C GLU A 69 -7.41 -2.99 -19.73
N GLU A 70 -7.96 -1.78 -19.55
CA GLU A 70 -8.42 -0.94 -20.65
C GLU A 70 -7.29 -0.59 -21.62
N GLN A 71 -6.14 -0.21 -21.09
CA GLN A 71 -4.97 0.17 -21.90
C GLN A 71 -4.18 -1.03 -22.43
N LYS A 72 -4.51 -2.25 -21.99
CA LYS A 72 -3.80 -3.49 -22.34
C LYS A 72 -2.29 -3.35 -22.12
N LEU A 73 -1.89 -2.79 -20.97
CA LEU A 73 -0.48 -2.62 -20.66
C LEU A 73 0.22 -3.98 -20.61
N ASP A 74 1.35 -4.08 -21.30
CA ASP A 74 2.14 -5.30 -21.35
C ASP A 74 3.14 -5.34 -20.19
N PHE A 75 2.83 -6.19 -19.21
CA PHE A 75 3.71 -6.46 -18.07
C PHE A 75 4.57 -7.72 -18.26
N LYS A 76 4.46 -8.43 -19.40
CA LYS A 76 5.12 -9.72 -19.58
C LYS A 76 6.64 -9.57 -19.52
N GLY A 77 7.25 -10.21 -18.52
CA GLY A 77 8.70 -10.18 -18.30
C GLY A 77 9.22 -8.84 -17.75
N LYS A 78 8.33 -7.93 -17.39
CA LYS A 78 8.68 -6.59 -16.89
C LYS A 78 8.95 -6.62 -15.39
N LYS A 79 9.97 -5.89 -14.95
CA LYS A 79 10.31 -5.76 -13.54
C LYS A 79 9.46 -4.65 -12.91
N VAL A 80 8.71 -4.99 -11.88
CA VAL A 80 7.71 -4.10 -11.28
C VAL A 80 7.90 -4.04 -9.78
N ILE A 81 7.81 -2.84 -9.20
CA ILE A 81 7.70 -2.65 -7.75
C ILE A 81 6.42 -1.87 -7.42
N GLU A 82 5.68 -2.35 -6.42
CA GLU A 82 4.53 -1.63 -5.87
C GLU A 82 4.89 -1.07 -4.49
N LEU A 83 4.65 0.23 -4.29
CA LEU A 83 4.82 0.95 -3.03
C LEU A 83 3.48 1.03 -2.30
N GLY A 84 3.46 0.72 -1.00
CA GLY A 84 2.26 0.82 -0.17
C GLY A 84 1.14 -0.11 -0.66
N ALA A 85 1.47 -1.39 -0.87
CA ALA A 85 0.59 -2.34 -1.53
C ALA A 85 -0.69 -2.69 -0.74
N GLY A 86 -0.70 -2.54 0.59
CA GLY A 86 -1.82 -2.81 1.48
C GLY A 86 -2.30 -4.27 1.42
N THR A 87 -3.28 -4.53 0.56
CA THR A 87 -3.79 -5.89 0.27
C THR A 87 -2.97 -6.63 -0.79
N GLY A 88 -2.22 -5.90 -1.62
CA GLY A 88 -1.44 -6.42 -2.74
C GLY A 88 -2.20 -6.58 -4.05
N ILE A 89 -3.46 -6.15 -4.14
CA ILE A 89 -4.33 -6.43 -5.28
C ILE A 89 -3.74 -5.99 -6.63
N VAL A 90 -3.10 -4.82 -6.71
CA VAL A 90 -2.55 -4.28 -7.97
C VAL A 90 -1.37 -5.14 -8.43
N GLY A 91 -0.37 -5.36 -7.58
CA GLY A 91 0.79 -6.17 -7.94
C GLY A 91 0.47 -7.66 -8.12
N ILE A 92 -0.56 -8.20 -7.44
CA ILE A 92 -1.07 -9.55 -7.71
C ILE A 92 -1.61 -9.64 -9.15
N LEU A 93 -2.46 -8.69 -9.56
CA LEU A 93 -2.94 -8.63 -10.95
C LEU A 93 -1.76 -8.54 -11.93
N VAL A 94 -0.83 -7.64 -11.70
CA VAL A 94 0.34 -7.44 -12.58
C VAL A 94 1.22 -8.70 -12.67
N SER A 95 1.34 -9.46 -11.58
CA SER A 95 2.04 -10.74 -11.58
C SER A 95 1.32 -11.79 -12.44
N LEU A 96 -0.01 -11.85 -12.36
CA LEU A 96 -0.82 -12.74 -13.20
C LEU A 96 -0.76 -12.35 -14.68
N LEU A 97 -0.50 -11.07 -14.98
CA LEU A 97 -0.20 -10.56 -16.32
C LEU A 97 1.25 -10.81 -16.78
N GLY A 98 2.06 -11.54 -16.00
CA GLY A 98 3.40 -11.97 -16.36
C GLY A 98 4.53 -11.05 -15.87
N GLY A 99 4.24 -10.09 -15.00
CA GLY A 99 5.22 -9.22 -14.36
C GLY A 99 6.10 -9.94 -13.33
N HIS A 100 7.34 -9.49 -13.21
CA HIS A 100 8.27 -9.84 -12.13
C HIS A 100 8.11 -8.82 -11.01
N VAL A 101 7.20 -9.13 -10.08
CA VAL A 101 6.67 -8.15 -9.12
C VAL A 101 7.35 -8.25 -7.76
N THR A 102 7.71 -7.09 -7.23
CA THR A 102 8.05 -6.88 -5.81
C THR A 102 6.95 -6.04 -5.16
N LEU A 103 6.17 -6.65 -4.28
CA LEU A 103 5.15 -5.99 -3.47
C LEU A 103 5.80 -5.45 -2.19
N THR A 104 5.63 -4.15 -1.92
CA THR A 104 6.22 -3.53 -0.73
C THR A 104 5.24 -2.73 0.11
N ASP A 105 5.45 -2.78 1.41
CA ASP A 105 4.71 -1.99 2.40
C ASP A 105 5.51 -1.96 3.73
N LEU A 106 4.94 -1.35 4.77
CA LEU A 106 5.43 -1.43 6.12
C LEU A 106 5.29 -2.86 6.69
N PRO A 107 6.13 -3.26 7.67
CA PRO A 107 6.18 -4.63 8.17
C PRO A 107 4.83 -5.23 8.60
N HIS A 108 3.92 -4.41 9.13
CA HIS A 108 2.63 -4.88 9.64
C HIS A 108 1.65 -5.31 8.52
N ALA A 109 1.82 -4.83 7.29
CA ALA A 109 0.97 -5.19 6.15
C ALA A 109 1.44 -6.47 5.41
N LEU A 110 2.71 -6.85 5.55
CA LEU A 110 3.31 -7.93 4.77
C LEU A 110 2.62 -9.29 4.93
N SER A 111 2.13 -9.60 6.14
CA SER A 111 1.43 -10.87 6.38
C SER A 111 0.13 -10.98 5.58
N GLN A 112 -0.61 -9.87 5.44
CA GLN A 112 -1.82 -9.83 4.61
C GLN A 112 -1.47 -9.99 3.13
N ILE A 113 -0.48 -9.23 2.65
CA ILE A 113 -0.02 -9.31 1.26
C ILE A 113 0.40 -10.74 0.92
N GLN A 114 1.18 -11.40 1.78
CA GLN A 114 1.64 -12.77 1.54
C GLN A 114 0.48 -13.78 1.46
N LYS A 115 -0.56 -13.61 2.27
CA LYS A 115 -1.77 -14.45 2.22
C LYS A 115 -2.52 -14.26 0.90
N ASN A 116 -2.72 -13.01 0.48
CA ASN A 116 -3.39 -12.69 -0.78
C ASN A 116 -2.58 -13.18 -1.99
N VAL A 117 -1.25 -13.04 -1.97
CA VAL A 117 -0.39 -13.64 -3.00
C VAL A 117 -0.58 -15.15 -3.07
N SER A 118 -0.55 -15.84 -1.92
CA SER A 118 -0.69 -17.30 -1.86
C SER A 118 -2.07 -17.78 -2.34
N ALA A 119 -3.11 -16.97 -2.16
CA ALA A 119 -4.47 -17.30 -2.59
C ALA A 119 -4.70 -17.14 -4.10
N ASN A 120 -3.88 -16.34 -4.78
CA ASN A 120 -4.11 -15.95 -6.18
C ASN A 120 -3.00 -16.39 -7.15
N VAL A 121 -1.76 -16.52 -6.69
CA VAL A 121 -0.61 -16.78 -7.56
C VAL A 121 0.00 -18.14 -7.25
N SER A 122 -0.21 -19.09 -8.16
CA SER A 122 0.40 -20.43 -8.12
C SER A 122 1.52 -20.60 -9.16
N SER A 123 2.10 -19.49 -9.65
CA SER A 123 3.06 -19.49 -10.73
C SER A 123 4.46 -19.93 -10.28
N ASN A 124 5.32 -20.32 -11.24
CA ASN A 124 6.74 -20.59 -10.99
C ASN A 124 7.54 -19.35 -10.57
N ASN A 125 6.93 -18.17 -10.59
CA ASN A 125 7.56 -16.91 -10.24
C ASN A 125 6.57 -16.03 -9.44
N PRO A 126 6.27 -16.42 -8.20
CA PRO A 126 5.39 -15.64 -7.35
C PRO A 126 6.03 -14.28 -7.01
N PRO A 127 5.22 -13.22 -6.77
CA PRO A 127 5.72 -11.94 -6.31
C PRO A 127 6.59 -12.06 -5.07
N GLN A 128 7.64 -11.25 -5.01
CA GLN A 128 8.38 -11.04 -3.77
C GLN A 128 7.60 -10.09 -2.87
N VAL A 129 7.49 -10.38 -1.58
CA VAL A 129 6.87 -9.49 -0.60
C VAL A 129 7.96 -9.00 0.35
N CYS A 130 8.18 -7.69 0.40
CA CYS A 130 9.31 -7.10 1.15
C CYS A 130 8.89 -5.85 1.92
N ALA A 131 9.54 -5.63 3.06
CA ALA A 131 9.39 -4.37 3.79
C ALA A 131 10.06 -3.22 3.03
N LEU A 132 9.37 -2.10 2.87
CA LEU A 132 9.95 -0.84 2.38
C LEU A 132 9.27 0.33 3.08
N SER A 133 10.00 0.96 4.01
CA SER A 133 9.64 2.28 4.55
C SER A 133 10.21 3.38 3.67
N TRP A 134 9.36 4.26 3.17
CA TRP A 134 9.74 5.32 2.23
C TRP A 134 10.82 6.24 2.83
N GLY A 135 11.78 6.63 2.00
CA GLY A 135 12.91 7.48 2.39
C GLY A 135 13.99 6.77 3.20
N LEU A 136 13.73 5.56 3.69
CA LEU A 136 14.65 4.80 4.55
C LEU A 136 15.20 3.53 3.88
N ASP A 137 14.33 2.76 3.21
CA ASP A 137 14.67 1.40 2.77
C ASP A 137 14.92 1.27 1.27
N GLN A 138 14.68 2.31 0.48
CA GLN A 138 14.78 2.24 -0.99
C GLN A 138 16.12 1.71 -1.50
N GLU A 139 17.23 1.97 -0.78
CA GLU A 139 18.58 1.55 -1.18
C GLU A 139 18.80 0.03 -1.16
N LYS A 140 17.89 -0.73 -0.55
CA LYS A 140 17.91 -2.20 -0.53
C LYS A 140 17.36 -2.79 -1.83
N PHE A 141 16.75 -1.97 -2.68
CA PHE A 141 16.07 -2.39 -3.91
C PHE A 141 16.86 -1.94 -5.13
N PRO A 142 16.78 -2.66 -6.25
CA PRO A 142 17.46 -2.27 -7.48
C PRO A 142 16.75 -1.06 -8.14
N GLN A 143 17.43 -0.38 -9.06
CA GLN A 143 16.93 0.84 -9.74
C GLN A 143 16.51 0.60 -11.21
N ASP A 144 16.45 -0.66 -11.62
CA ASP A 144 16.19 -1.14 -12.99
C ASP A 144 14.73 -1.59 -13.18
N TYR A 145 13.80 -1.04 -12.39
CA TYR A 145 12.37 -1.33 -12.56
C TYR A 145 11.83 -0.72 -13.86
N ASP A 146 11.12 -1.51 -14.65
CA ASP A 146 10.35 -1.00 -15.79
C ASP A 146 9.15 -0.17 -15.29
N PHE A 147 8.50 -0.64 -14.21
CA PHE A 147 7.34 0.02 -13.62
C PHE A 147 7.45 0.19 -12.10
N VAL A 148 7.05 1.37 -11.62
CA VAL A 148 6.80 1.64 -10.20
C VAL A 148 5.32 1.97 -10.02
N LEU A 149 4.63 1.28 -9.13
CA LEU A 149 3.19 1.39 -8.94
C LEU A 149 2.87 1.92 -7.54
N GLY A 150 1.81 2.70 -7.42
CA GLY A 150 1.26 3.13 -6.13
C GLY A 150 -0.21 3.51 -6.23
N ALA A 151 -1.04 2.97 -5.35
CA ALA A 151 -2.48 3.24 -5.31
C ALA A 151 -2.91 3.72 -3.92
N ASP A 152 -3.52 4.91 -3.86
CA ASP A 152 -3.94 5.63 -2.65
C ASP A 152 -2.84 5.84 -1.59
N ILE A 153 -1.59 5.96 -2.03
CA ILE A 153 -0.42 6.16 -1.14
C ILE A 153 -0.14 7.62 -0.78
N VAL A 154 -0.91 8.56 -1.33
CA VAL A 154 -0.78 10.01 -1.10
C VAL A 154 -1.90 10.45 -0.15
N TYR A 155 -1.63 10.33 1.16
CA TYR A 155 -2.62 10.70 2.20
C TYR A 155 -2.02 11.31 3.47
N LEU A 156 -0.74 11.08 3.77
CA LEU A 156 -0.02 11.68 4.90
C LEU A 156 0.98 12.71 4.41
N HIS A 157 0.66 13.99 4.61
CA HIS A 157 1.48 15.12 4.15
C HIS A 157 2.96 15.02 4.60
N ASP A 158 3.21 14.60 5.84
CA ASP A 158 4.57 14.46 6.39
C ASP A 158 5.41 13.40 5.67
N THR A 159 4.78 12.49 4.93
CA THR A 159 5.46 11.44 4.17
C THR A 159 5.79 11.84 2.73
N TYR A 160 5.31 12.98 2.24
CA TYR A 160 5.53 13.40 0.85
C TYR A 160 7.01 13.51 0.47
N PRO A 161 7.90 14.13 1.27
CA PRO A 161 9.33 14.16 0.93
C PRO A 161 9.95 12.76 0.86
N LEU A 162 9.53 11.86 1.75
CA LEU A 162 10.03 10.47 1.81
C LEU A 162 9.57 9.66 0.60
N LEU A 163 8.31 9.83 0.18
CA LEU A 163 7.76 9.20 -1.02
C LEU A 163 8.48 9.73 -2.27
N ILE A 164 8.67 11.05 -2.40
CA ILE A 164 9.42 11.63 -3.53
C ILE A 164 10.84 11.08 -3.59
N GLN A 165 11.57 11.03 -2.47
CA GLN A 165 12.90 10.44 -2.40
C GLN A 165 12.91 8.98 -2.88
N THR A 166 11.93 8.20 -2.45
CA THR A 166 11.76 6.79 -2.86
C THR A 166 11.51 6.68 -4.36
N LEU A 167 10.59 7.48 -4.91
CA LEU A 167 10.30 7.51 -6.34
C LEU A 167 11.52 7.93 -7.15
N GLN A 168 12.30 8.92 -6.70
CA GLN A 168 13.50 9.38 -7.41
C GLN A 168 14.58 8.30 -7.48
N TYR A 169 14.74 7.53 -6.39
CA TYR A 169 15.66 6.42 -6.33
C TYR A 169 15.24 5.28 -7.29
N LEU A 170 13.97 4.88 -7.26
CA LEU A 170 13.46 3.74 -8.03
C LEU A 170 13.20 4.05 -9.52
N CYS A 171 13.01 5.33 -9.87
CA CYS A 171 12.74 5.76 -11.23
C CYS A 171 14.05 5.90 -12.01
N GLY A 172 14.38 4.90 -12.82
CA GLY A 172 15.45 4.93 -13.80
C GLY A 172 15.06 5.69 -15.10
N PRO A 173 15.96 5.77 -16.09
CA PRO A 173 15.72 6.52 -17.33
C PRO A 173 14.55 6.02 -18.18
N GLN A 174 14.20 4.73 -18.08
CA GLN A 174 13.13 4.10 -18.85
C GLN A 174 11.92 3.71 -17.98
N THR A 175 11.98 3.99 -16.68
CA THR A 175 10.93 3.61 -15.74
C THR A 175 9.68 4.45 -15.97
N SER A 176 8.52 3.78 -16.03
CA SER A 176 7.22 4.44 -15.98
C SER A 176 6.57 4.22 -14.62
N ILE A 177 6.24 5.30 -13.92
CA ILE A 177 5.54 5.22 -12.65
C ILE A 177 4.05 5.46 -12.90
N PHE A 178 3.19 4.67 -12.26
CA PHE A 178 1.74 4.92 -12.23
C PHE A 178 1.28 5.14 -10.79
N LEU A 179 0.71 6.32 -10.55
CA LEU A 179 0.13 6.70 -9.26
C LEU A 179 -1.37 6.92 -9.42
N SER A 180 -2.17 6.13 -8.71
CA SER A 180 -3.61 6.30 -8.62
C SER A 180 -3.97 6.85 -7.26
N SER A 181 -4.84 7.87 -7.18
CA SER A 181 -5.22 8.47 -5.89
C SER A 181 -6.61 9.07 -5.97
N LYS A 182 -7.37 8.92 -4.88
CA LYS A 182 -8.59 9.70 -4.67
C LYS A 182 -8.23 11.10 -4.20
N MET A 183 -8.73 12.10 -4.90
CA MET A 183 -8.38 13.50 -4.70
C MET A 183 -9.09 14.06 -3.47
N ARG A 184 -8.42 13.98 -2.32
CA ARG A 184 -8.89 14.50 -1.02
C ARG A 184 -8.18 15.81 -0.68
N GLN A 185 -8.93 16.88 -0.39
CA GLN A 185 -8.38 18.21 -0.09
C GLN A 185 -7.66 18.22 1.26
N GLU A 186 -8.24 17.56 2.27
CA GLU A 186 -7.75 17.44 3.63
C GLU A 186 -6.38 16.73 3.73
N HIS A 187 -6.04 15.94 2.71
CA HIS A 187 -4.73 15.30 2.60
C HIS A 187 -3.77 16.09 1.70
N GLY A 188 -4.22 17.14 1.02
CA GLY A 188 -3.36 17.89 0.09
C GLY A 188 -2.97 17.09 -1.15
N THR A 189 -3.82 16.16 -1.60
CA THR A 189 -3.54 15.32 -2.79
C THR A 189 -3.31 16.18 -4.04
N MET A 190 -4.12 17.20 -4.27
CA MET A 190 -3.91 18.16 -5.37
C MET A 190 -2.56 18.85 -5.26
N HIS A 191 -2.17 19.28 -4.05
CA HIS A 191 -0.87 19.92 -3.82
C HIS A 191 0.29 18.96 -4.15
N PHE A 192 0.19 17.69 -3.75
CA PHE A 192 1.18 16.68 -4.10
C PHE A 192 1.32 16.52 -5.62
N PHE A 193 0.22 16.27 -6.34
CA PHE A 193 0.25 15.96 -7.76
C PHE A 193 0.49 17.18 -8.67
N GLN A 194 0.08 18.38 -8.27
CA GLN A 194 0.15 19.59 -9.11
C GLN A 194 1.34 20.48 -8.77
N ASP A 195 1.80 20.48 -7.51
CA ASP A 195 2.87 21.39 -7.08
C ASP A 195 4.15 20.63 -6.70
N ILE A 196 4.07 19.55 -5.93
CA ILE A 196 5.28 18.84 -5.44
C ILE A 196 5.87 17.93 -6.52
N LEU A 197 5.09 16.98 -7.02
CA LEU A 197 5.54 15.95 -7.95
C LEU A 197 6.15 16.53 -9.25
N PRO A 198 5.57 17.58 -9.87
CA PRO A 198 6.16 18.18 -11.08
C PRO A 198 7.51 18.87 -10.85
N GLN A 199 7.90 19.19 -9.61
CA GLN A 199 9.24 19.75 -9.36
C GLN A 199 10.35 18.72 -9.65
N TYR A 200 10.03 17.42 -9.64
CA TYR A 200 11.00 16.34 -9.73
C TYR A 200 10.82 15.45 -10.97
N PHE A 201 9.61 15.41 -11.54
CA PHE A 201 9.27 14.50 -12.62
C PHE A 201 8.38 15.16 -13.68
N ALA A 202 8.45 14.63 -14.90
CA ALA A 202 7.36 14.83 -15.86
C ALA A 202 6.16 14.00 -15.39
N SER A 203 5.00 14.62 -15.23
CA SER A 203 3.77 13.95 -14.81
C SER A 203 2.61 14.31 -15.73
N GLU A 204 1.81 13.29 -16.08
CA GLU A 204 0.67 13.39 -16.98
C GLU A 204 -0.55 12.76 -16.31
N LEU A 205 -1.67 13.48 -16.26
CA LEU A 205 -2.97 12.91 -15.86
C LEU A 205 -3.50 12.06 -17.02
N VAL A 206 -3.39 10.74 -16.90
CA VAL A 206 -3.75 9.80 -17.99
C VAL A 206 -5.19 9.30 -17.90
N LYS A 207 -5.81 9.35 -16.71
CA LYS A 207 -7.23 9.02 -16.54
C LYS A 207 -7.82 9.72 -15.32
N ARG A 208 -9.10 10.08 -15.39
CA ARG A 208 -9.87 10.69 -14.30
C ARG A 208 -11.27 10.10 -14.22
N ASN A 209 -11.64 9.59 -13.04
CA ASN A 209 -13.02 9.38 -12.64
C ASN A 209 -13.51 10.64 -11.93
N LYS A 210 -14.49 11.35 -12.51
CA LYS A 210 -15.05 12.56 -11.90
C LYS A 210 -16.01 12.26 -10.76
N ASP A 211 -16.71 11.13 -10.83
CA ASP A 211 -17.77 10.79 -9.87
C ASP A 211 -17.17 10.31 -8.54
N GLU A 212 -16.07 9.56 -8.62
CA GLU A 212 -15.34 9.06 -7.45
C GLU A 212 -14.14 9.94 -7.06
N GLU A 213 -13.87 10.97 -7.87
CA GLU A 213 -12.71 11.87 -7.74
C GLU A 213 -11.36 11.14 -7.72
N ILE A 214 -11.21 10.10 -8.55
CA ILE A 214 -9.97 9.31 -8.62
C ILE A 214 -9.21 9.68 -9.89
N ASN A 215 -7.93 9.98 -9.74
CA ASN A 215 -7.03 10.29 -10.84
C ASN A 215 -5.93 9.23 -10.95
N ILE A 216 -5.50 8.96 -12.18
CA ILE A 216 -4.29 8.18 -12.48
C ILE A 216 -3.29 9.10 -13.17
N TYR A 217 -2.10 9.18 -12.60
CA TYR A 217 -0.97 9.91 -13.14
C TYR A 217 0.09 8.92 -13.65
N LYS A 218 0.54 9.14 -14.89
CA LYS A 218 1.76 8.53 -15.41
C LYS A 218 2.91 9.50 -15.17
N VAL A 219 4.00 9.00 -14.61
CA VAL A 219 5.14 9.83 -14.19
C VAL A 219 6.42 9.22 -14.75
N THR A 220 7.29 10.06 -15.30
CA THR A 220 8.59 9.65 -15.85
C THR A 220 9.66 10.66 -15.42
N ARG A 221 10.93 10.31 -15.57
CA ARG A 221 11.98 11.33 -15.54
C ARG A 221 11.74 12.38 -16.62
N TYR A 222 12.21 13.60 -16.37
CA TYR A 222 12.37 14.59 -17.43
C TYR A 222 13.30 14.03 -18.51
N GLN A 223 12.89 14.15 -19.77
CA GLN A 223 13.78 13.88 -20.89
C GLN A 223 14.76 15.05 -20.97
N ASN A 224 16.05 14.76 -20.76
CA ASN A 224 17.13 15.72 -21.02
C ASN A 224 17.31 15.95 -22.51
#